data_AF-A0A7Y3R7Y0-F1
#
_entry.id   AF-A0A7Y3R7Y0-F1
#
_cell.length_a   1.000
_cell.length_b   1.000
_cell.length_c   1.000
_cell.angle_alpha   90.00
_cell.angle_beta   90.00
_cell.angle_gamma   90.00
#
_symmetry.space_group_name_H-M   'P 1'
#
loop_
_entity.id
_entity.type
_entity.pdbx_description
1 polymer ?
#
loop_
_entity_poly.entity_id
_entity_poly.type
_entity_poly.pdbx_seq_one_letter_code
_entity_poly.pdbx_strand_id
1 'polypeptide(L)'
;MKSVILLLFISFSVFCQNDKLYDISKYESNDLDREGEHLRKILNLKEDDVIVNLNNSKYVCLIDDNVFCKVICGNKLINTIKLDMVKSNLCKVYIKKLAELNPPELKSEEGKNGSRIRVEDGGEITIKIYKKNKKLVLYSYAPDTYIREEVPFFEKRKIFVECYSQLLSFFYDEEFYRVKALDTLYIYIERSKEEKKFANIEIINNTRSQEYQLSFGNLSVNFTNFFQRESVVLTMDKRKFLKKNNKIIRLEYLNKFCACDLDNLISTRSRLVYLVDNKDSTRRKVKIKKVIGGSLLGWNCYD
;
A
#
# COMPACT_ATOMS: atom_id res chain seq x y z
N MET A 1 -7.69 -52.32 33.49
CA MET A 1 -6.34 -51.70 33.51
C MET A 1 -5.52 -52.45 32.47
N LYS A 2 -4.96 -51.87 31.40
CA LYS A 2 -4.44 -50.52 31.18
C LYS A 2 -4.72 -50.12 29.73
N SER A 3 -5.16 -48.88 29.55
CA SER A 3 -5.13 -48.17 28.28
C SER A 3 -3.68 -48.01 27.83
N VAL A 4 -3.37 -48.40 26.60
CA VAL A 4 -2.14 -47.97 25.91
C VAL A 4 -2.58 -46.97 24.86
N ILE A 5 -2.57 -45.70 25.26
CA ILE A 5 -2.68 -44.57 24.34
C ILE A 5 -1.34 -44.54 23.58
N LEU A 6 -1.38 -45.01 22.34
CA LEU A 6 -0.27 -44.86 21.40
C LEU A 6 -0.27 -43.39 20.92
N LEU A 7 0.36 -42.52 21.71
CA LEU A 7 0.68 -41.15 21.32
C LEU A 7 1.79 -41.21 20.26
N LEU A 8 1.37 -41.29 18.99
CA LEU A 8 2.21 -40.98 17.84
C LEU A 8 2.53 -39.49 17.88
N PHE A 9 3.54 -39.12 18.67
CA PHE A 9 4.32 -37.91 18.45
C PHE A 9 5.10 -38.09 17.15
N ILE A 10 4.42 -37.90 16.02
CA ILE A 10 5.10 -37.50 14.80
C ILE A 10 5.53 -36.06 15.05
N SER A 11 6.68 -35.92 15.70
CA SER A 11 7.52 -34.75 15.58
C SER A 11 7.87 -34.63 14.11
N PHE A 12 7.01 -33.94 13.36
CA PHE A 12 7.41 -33.30 12.11
C PHE A 12 8.44 -32.23 12.50
N SER A 13 9.66 -32.68 12.70
CA SER A 13 10.86 -31.88 12.52
C SER A 13 10.83 -31.48 11.05
N VAL A 14 10.10 -30.40 10.74
CA VAL A 14 10.27 -29.65 9.50
C VAL A 14 11.65 -29.00 9.62
N PHE A 15 12.68 -29.84 9.47
CA PHE A 15 14.01 -29.38 9.14
C PHE A 15 13.84 -28.70 7.79
N CYS A 16 13.94 -27.38 7.82
CA CYS A 16 14.04 -26.52 6.67
C CYS A 16 15.08 -27.10 5.72
N GLN A 17 14.62 -27.66 4.61
CA GLN A 17 15.45 -27.77 3.42
C GLN A 17 15.74 -26.35 2.96
N ASN A 18 16.84 -25.79 3.45
CA ASN A 18 17.30 -24.43 3.16
C ASN A 18 18.04 -24.31 1.82
N ASP A 19 18.10 -25.36 1.00
CA ASP A 19 19.03 -25.41 -0.14
C ASP A 19 18.44 -25.03 -1.51
N LYS A 20 17.17 -24.62 -1.63
CA LYS A 20 16.57 -24.23 -2.92
C LYS A 20 15.56 -23.09 -2.89
N LEU A 21 15.43 -22.33 -1.79
CA LEU A 21 14.40 -21.28 -1.67
C LEU A 21 14.60 -20.05 -2.59
N TYR A 22 15.57 -20.13 -3.50
CA TYR A 22 16.35 -18.99 -3.95
C TYR A 22 16.67 -18.99 -5.44
N ASP A 23 16.33 -20.05 -6.17
CA ASP A 23 16.04 -19.91 -7.59
C ASP A 23 14.67 -19.27 -7.70
N ILE A 24 14.59 -18.04 -8.21
CA ILE A 24 13.34 -17.27 -8.23
C ILE A 24 12.29 -18.04 -9.02
N SER A 25 12.67 -18.54 -10.19
CA SER A 25 11.79 -19.28 -11.09
C SER A 25 12.61 -19.85 -12.24
N LYS A 26 12.15 -20.93 -12.88
CA LYS A 26 12.72 -21.37 -14.16
C LYS A 26 12.38 -20.43 -15.33
N TYR A 27 11.48 -19.48 -15.13
CA TYR A 27 11.05 -18.49 -16.13
C TYR A 27 11.70 -17.12 -15.96
N GLU A 28 12.75 -17.02 -15.14
CA GLU A 28 13.50 -15.80 -14.95
C GLU A 28 14.30 -15.40 -16.20
N SER A 29 14.52 -14.09 -16.35
CA SER A 29 15.28 -13.48 -17.44
C SER A 29 16.33 -12.53 -16.86
N ASN A 30 17.31 -12.13 -17.67
CA ASN A 30 18.29 -11.14 -17.24
C ASN A 30 17.62 -9.77 -17.02
N ASP A 31 17.96 -9.09 -15.94
CA ASP A 31 17.54 -7.72 -15.68
C ASP A 31 18.41 -6.71 -16.45
N LEU A 32 18.23 -6.67 -17.77
CA LEU A 32 19.04 -5.85 -18.68
C LEU A 32 18.95 -4.34 -18.38
N ASP A 33 17.79 -3.89 -17.91
CA ASP A 33 17.50 -2.48 -17.59
C ASP A 33 18.06 -2.07 -16.22
N ARG A 34 18.61 -3.04 -15.45
CA ARG A 34 19.15 -2.84 -14.10
C ARG A 34 18.17 -2.20 -13.12
N GLU A 35 16.86 -2.43 -13.31
CA GLU A 35 15.81 -1.92 -12.43
C GLU A 35 15.99 -2.47 -11.00
N GLY A 36 16.33 -3.76 -10.87
CA GLY A 36 16.63 -4.38 -9.58
C GLY A 36 17.86 -3.79 -8.90
N GLU A 37 18.90 -3.42 -9.64
CA GLU A 37 20.08 -2.74 -9.08
C GLU A 37 19.72 -1.35 -8.55
N HIS A 38 18.91 -0.60 -9.29
CA HIS A 38 18.42 0.71 -8.87
C HIS A 38 17.55 0.62 -7.60
N LEU A 39 16.61 -0.32 -7.57
CA LEU A 39 15.74 -0.56 -6.40
C LEU A 39 16.55 -0.97 -5.17
N ARG A 40 17.59 -1.80 -5.31
CA ARG A 40 18.47 -2.16 -4.18
C ARG A 40 19.12 -0.95 -3.52
N LYS A 41 19.54 0.05 -4.31
CA LYS A 41 20.12 1.30 -3.78
C LYS A 41 19.09 2.09 -2.98
N ILE A 42 17.86 2.23 -3.49
CA ILE A 42 16.78 2.96 -2.80
C ILE A 42 16.35 2.23 -1.53
N LEU A 43 16.21 0.90 -1.61
CA LEU A 43 15.71 0.06 -0.52
C LEU A 43 16.80 -0.31 0.49
N ASN A 44 18.06 0.06 0.25
CA ASN A 44 19.24 -0.33 1.03
C ASN A 44 19.33 -1.86 1.22
N LEU A 45 19.45 -2.58 0.10
CA LEU A 45 19.48 -4.04 0.04
C LEU A 45 20.77 -4.56 -0.59
N LYS A 46 21.15 -5.78 -0.22
CA LYS A 46 22.28 -6.51 -0.80
C LYS A 46 21.88 -7.18 -2.12
N GLU A 47 22.86 -7.66 -2.86
CA GLU A 47 22.64 -8.31 -4.16
C GLU A 47 21.79 -9.58 -4.06
N ASP A 48 22.02 -10.39 -3.02
CA ASP A 48 21.32 -11.66 -2.79
C ASP A 48 19.89 -11.50 -2.27
N ASP A 49 19.53 -10.31 -1.78
CA ASP A 49 18.18 -10.02 -1.28
C ASP A 49 17.17 -10.08 -2.44
N VAL A 50 15.98 -10.62 -2.13
CA VAL A 50 14.88 -10.72 -3.10
C VAL A 50 13.95 -9.52 -2.93
N ILE A 51 13.59 -8.91 -4.06
CA ILE A 51 12.63 -7.80 -4.12
C ILE A 51 11.41 -8.25 -4.92
N VAL A 52 10.23 -8.14 -4.34
CA VAL A 52 8.95 -8.32 -5.04
C VAL A 52 8.30 -6.95 -5.17
N ASN A 53 8.32 -6.41 -6.37
CA ASN A 53 7.63 -5.19 -6.75
C ASN A 53 6.16 -5.55 -7.09
N LEU A 54 5.22 -5.07 -6.27
CA LEU A 54 3.77 -5.24 -6.49
C LEU A 54 3.18 -4.10 -7.32
N ASN A 55 3.72 -2.90 -7.14
CA ASN A 55 3.47 -1.72 -7.94
C ASN A 55 4.61 -0.73 -7.67
N ASN A 56 4.74 0.30 -8.49
CA ASN A 56 5.84 1.27 -8.44
C ASN A 56 6.05 1.94 -7.06
N SER A 57 5.12 1.78 -6.11
CA SER A 57 5.23 2.26 -4.73
C SER A 57 5.40 1.19 -3.64
N LYS A 58 5.10 -0.09 -3.87
CA LYS A 58 5.02 -1.13 -2.81
C LYS A 58 5.91 -2.33 -3.12
N TYR A 59 6.81 -2.63 -2.19
CA TYR A 59 7.85 -3.63 -2.34
C TYR A 59 7.89 -4.58 -1.15
N VAL A 60 7.87 -5.88 -1.39
CA VAL A 60 8.16 -6.89 -0.36
C VAL A 60 9.62 -7.32 -0.53
N CYS A 61 10.40 -7.25 0.55
CA CYS A 61 11.83 -7.57 0.55
C CYS A 61 12.10 -8.75 1.46
N LEU A 62 12.78 -9.78 0.95
CA LEU A 62 13.25 -10.91 1.75
C LEU A 62 14.73 -10.69 2.01
N ILE A 63 15.07 -10.52 3.28
CA ILE A 63 16.43 -10.25 3.77
C ILE A 63 16.74 -11.33 4.80
N ASP A 64 17.61 -12.26 4.42
CA ASP A 64 17.85 -13.49 5.18
C ASP A 64 16.50 -14.20 5.49
N ASP A 65 16.22 -14.45 6.78
CA ASP A 65 14.95 -15.05 7.22
C ASP A 65 13.81 -14.05 7.41
N ASN A 66 14.07 -12.75 7.31
CA ASN A 66 13.09 -11.71 7.60
C ASN A 66 12.37 -11.21 6.35
N VAL A 67 11.12 -10.80 6.52
CA VAL A 67 10.32 -10.18 5.46
C VAL A 67 9.96 -8.74 5.85
N PHE A 68 10.21 -7.81 4.93
CA PHE A 68 9.90 -6.39 5.10
C PHE A 68 8.98 -5.90 3.98
N CYS A 69 7.90 -5.20 4.34
CA CYS A 69 7.08 -4.43 3.41
C CYS A 69 7.57 -2.99 3.40
N LYS A 70 8.05 -2.50 2.25
CA LYS A 70 8.64 -1.17 2.08
C LYS A 70 7.80 -0.36 1.09
N VAL A 71 7.53 0.90 1.43
CA VAL A 71 6.77 1.83 0.59
C VAL A 71 7.69 2.95 0.11
N ILE A 72 7.72 3.19 -1.19
CA ILE A 72 8.49 4.25 -1.84
C ILE A 72 7.53 5.31 -2.42
N CYS A 73 7.95 6.56 -2.38
CA CYS A 73 7.34 7.66 -3.13
C CYS A 73 8.44 8.45 -3.89
N GLY A 74 8.37 8.44 -5.23
CA GLY A 74 9.47 8.87 -6.08
C GLY A 74 10.72 8.00 -5.81
N ASN A 75 11.84 8.62 -5.42
CA ASN A 75 13.07 7.90 -5.06
C ASN A 75 13.33 7.85 -3.55
N LYS A 76 12.30 8.01 -2.71
CA LYS A 76 12.43 8.01 -1.25
C LYS A 76 11.62 6.89 -0.61
N LEU A 77 12.26 6.14 0.29
CA LEU A 77 11.62 5.20 1.19
C LEU A 77 10.85 5.98 2.28
N ILE A 78 9.52 5.79 2.35
CA ILE A 78 8.64 6.53 3.28
C ILE A 78 8.11 5.65 4.42
N ASN A 79 8.08 4.32 4.24
CA ASN A 79 7.63 3.40 5.28
C ASN A 79 8.33 2.04 5.18
N THR A 80 8.51 1.38 6.32
CA THR A 80 9.04 0.01 6.41
C THR A 80 8.32 -0.72 7.55
N ILE A 81 7.71 -1.85 7.21
CA ILE A 81 7.02 -2.74 8.13
C ILE A 81 7.78 -4.05 8.15
N LYS A 82 8.31 -4.44 9.31
CA LYS A 82 8.85 -5.78 9.52
C LYS A 82 7.70 -6.73 9.85
N LEU A 83 7.55 -7.81 9.09
CA LEU A 83 6.53 -8.81 9.37
C LEU A 83 6.97 -9.70 10.54
N ASP A 84 6.02 -10.11 11.37
CA ASP A 84 6.23 -11.17 12.36
C ASP A 84 6.47 -12.52 11.67
N MET A 85 6.85 -13.54 12.43
CA MET A 85 7.21 -14.86 11.89
C MET A 85 6.03 -15.52 11.14
N VAL A 86 4.80 -15.39 11.65
CA VAL A 86 3.61 -16.02 11.05
C VAL A 86 3.31 -15.38 9.70
N LYS A 87 3.24 -14.05 9.65
CA LYS A 87 3.03 -13.28 8.42
C LYS A 87 4.19 -13.45 7.43
N SER A 88 5.43 -13.52 7.92
CA SER A 88 6.61 -13.76 7.09
C SER A 88 6.53 -15.11 6.38
N ASN A 89 6.16 -16.18 7.10
CA ASN A 89 6.01 -17.51 6.51
C ASN A 89 4.90 -17.55 5.47
N LEU A 90 3.75 -16.95 5.77
CA LEU A 90 2.65 -16.84 4.82
C LEU A 90 3.04 -16.04 3.56
N CYS A 91 3.75 -14.93 3.74
CA CYS A 91 4.28 -14.14 2.63
C CYS A 91 5.22 -14.97 1.73
N LYS A 92 6.17 -15.71 2.32
CA LYS A 92 7.08 -16.61 1.59
C LYS A 92 6.30 -17.66 0.78
N VAL A 93 5.20 -18.20 1.32
CA VAL A 93 4.33 -19.15 0.60
C VAL A 93 3.71 -18.51 -0.65
N TYR A 94 3.18 -17.29 -0.56
CA TYR A 94 2.60 -16.61 -1.72
C TYR A 94 3.67 -16.27 -2.78
N ILE A 95 4.86 -15.84 -2.35
CA ILE A 95 5.96 -15.57 -3.29
C ILE A 95 6.40 -16.86 -4.00
N LYS A 96 6.47 -17.99 -3.27
CA LYS A 96 6.76 -19.29 -3.87
C LYS A 96 5.70 -19.71 -4.89
N LYS A 97 4.42 -19.50 -4.60
CA LYS A 97 3.34 -19.77 -5.56
C LYS A 97 3.51 -18.94 -6.83
N LEU A 98 3.84 -17.64 -6.71
CA LEU A 98 4.09 -16.76 -7.85
C LEU A 98 5.30 -17.22 -8.69
N ALA A 99 6.39 -17.59 -8.03
CA ALA A 99 7.60 -18.13 -8.64
C ALA A 99 7.36 -19.36 -9.55
N GLU A 100 6.35 -20.16 -9.23
CA GLU A 100 5.98 -21.37 -9.97
C GLU A 100 5.08 -21.09 -11.19
N LEU A 101 4.52 -19.87 -11.32
CA LEU A 101 3.63 -19.52 -12.43
C LEU A 101 4.40 -19.30 -13.73
N ASN A 102 3.83 -19.80 -14.83
CA ASN A 102 4.36 -19.65 -16.17
C ASN A 102 3.85 -18.32 -16.79
N PRO A 103 4.71 -17.34 -17.09
CA PRO A 103 4.26 -16.03 -17.56
C PRO A 103 3.33 -16.06 -18.80
N PRO A 104 3.58 -16.86 -19.85
CA PRO A 104 2.67 -17.01 -20.99
C PRO A 104 1.26 -17.53 -20.63
N GLU A 105 1.08 -18.29 -19.55
CA GLU A 105 -0.23 -18.78 -19.11
C GLU A 105 -1.07 -17.67 -18.44
N LEU A 106 -0.40 -16.63 -17.94
CA LEU A 106 -1.05 -15.48 -17.30
C LEU A 106 -1.42 -14.38 -18.31
N LYS A 107 -0.70 -14.31 -19.43
CA LYS A 107 -1.01 -13.39 -20.52
C LYS A 107 -2.38 -13.70 -21.10
N SER A 108 -3.24 -12.68 -21.17
CA SER A 108 -4.48 -12.71 -21.94
C SER A 108 -4.17 -12.26 -23.37
N GLU A 109 -3.52 -13.12 -24.15
CA GLU A 109 -3.53 -13.02 -25.61
C GLU A 109 -4.52 -14.07 -26.13
N GLU A 110 -5.47 -13.70 -26.99
CA GLU A 110 -6.32 -14.70 -27.65
C GLU A 110 -6.55 -14.45 -29.14
N GLY A 111 -6.43 -15.54 -29.90
CA GLY A 111 -7.01 -15.73 -31.22
C GLY A 111 -6.08 -15.43 -32.40
N LYS A 112 -6.12 -16.27 -33.43
CA LYS A 112 -5.46 -16.08 -34.74
C LYS A 112 -5.79 -14.74 -35.43
N ASN A 113 -6.74 -13.95 -34.90
CA ASN A 113 -7.29 -12.72 -35.50
C ASN A 113 -7.25 -11.46 -34.59
N GLY A 114 -6.53 -11.46 -33.46
CA GLY A 114 -6.10 -10.21 -32.81
C GLY A 114 -7.15 -9.33 -32.11
N SER A 115 -8.33 -9.86 -31.73
CA SER A 115 -9.32 -9.11 -30.93
C SER A 115 -9.04 -9.23 -29.42
N ARG A 116 -8.73 -8.12 -28.74
CA ARG A 116 -8.51 -8.03 -27.29
C ARG A 116 -9.75 -8.47 -26.51
N ILE A 117 -9.57 -9.26 -25.44
CA ILE A 117 -10.61 -9.46 -24.43
C ILE A 117 -10.94 -8.08 -23.86
N ARG A 118 -12.14 -7.56 -24.16
CA ARG A 118 -12.72 -6.47 -23.38
C ARG A 118 -13.11 -7.08 -22.05
N VAL A 119 -12.18 -7.09 -21.11
CA VAL A 119 -12.57 -7.39 -19.75
C VAL A 119 -13.25 -6.12 -19.26
N GLU A 120 -14.57 -6.10 -19.36
CA GLU A 120 -15.38 -5.06 -18.74
C GLU A 120 -15.04 -5.05 -17.24
N ASP A 121 -14.73 -3.85 -16.72
CA ASP A 121 -14.46 -3.54 -15.30
C ASP A 121 -13.23 -4.21 -14.67
N GLY A 122 -12.00 -3.86 -15.05
CA GLY A 122 -10.81 -4.29 -14.28
C GLY A 122 -9.51 -3.59 -14.65
N GLY A 123 -8.42 -4.00 -13.99
CA GLY A 123 -7.09 -3.42 -14.13
C GLY A 123 -6.02 -4.43 -14.49
N GLU A 124 -4.98 -3.94 -15.18
CA GLU A 124 -3.76 -4.69 -15.41
C GLU A 124 -2.91 -4.71 -14.13
N ILE A 125 -2.43 -5.90 -13.76
CA ILE A 125 -1.56 -6.08 -12.59
C ILE A 125 -0.24 -6.71 -13.06
N THR A 126 0.87 -6.07 -12.68
CA THR A 126 2.21 -6.59 -12.90
C THR A 126 2.91 -6.82 -11.57
N ILE A 127 3.49 -8.01 -11.41
CA ILE A 127 4.43 -8.31 -10.31
C ILE A 127 5.80 -8.57 -10.92
N LYS A 128 6.82 -7.90 -10.40
CA LYS A 128 8.21 -8.16 -10.77
C LYS A 128 8.98 -8.70 -9.57
N ILE A 129 9.68 -9.81 -9.72
CA ILE A 129 10.53 -10.40 -8.68
C ILE A 129 11.98 -10.31 -9.12
N TYR A 130 12.81 -9.65 -8.33
CA TYR A 130 14.24 -9.46 -8.60
C TYR A 130 15.10 -10.22 -7.61
N LYS A 131 16.17 -10.83 -8.11
CA LYS A 131 17.26 -11.39 -7.30
C LYS A 131 18.55 -11.39 -8.11
N LYS A 132 19.65 -10.93 -7.52
CA LYS A 132 20.90 -10.69 -8.24
C LYS A 132 20.62 -9.86 -9.52
N ASN A 133 21.11 -10.32 -10.65
CA ASN A 133 20.92 -9.77 -11.99
C ASN A 133 19.74 -10.41 -12.77
N LYS A 134 18.84 -11.11 -12.08
CA LYS A 134 17.70 -11.79 -12.71
C LYS A 134 16.37 -11.18 -12.28
N LYS A 135 15.39 -11.26 -13.18
CA LYS A 135 14.00 -10.85 -12.95
C LYS A 135 13.00 -11.87 -13.46
N LEU A 136 11.94 -12.09 -12.70
CA LEU A 136 10.69 -12.70 -13.16
C LEU A 136 9.64 -11.59 -13.30
N VAL A 137 8.98 -11.52 -14.44
CA VAL A 137 7.87 -10.58 -14.66
C VAL A 137 6.60 -11.38 -14.90
N LEU A 138 5.61 -11.16 -14.05
CA LEU A 138 4.29 -11.78 -14.13
C LEU A 138 3.27 -10.68 -14.39
N TYR A 139 2.40 -10.95 -15.35
CA TYR A 139 1.38 -10.03 -15.81
C TYR A 139 0.06 -10.80 -15.83
N SER A 140 -1.00 -10.21 -15.28
CA SER A 140 -2.36 -10.71 -15.48
C SER A 140 -3.35 -9.55 -15.42
N TYR A 141 -4.48 -9.74 -16.09
CA TYR A 141 -5.65 -8.90 -15.87
C TYR A 141 -6.41 -9.37 -14.62
N ALA A 142 -6.85 -8.43 -13.79
CA ALA A 142 -7.77 -8.69 -12.68
C ALA A 142 -9.08 -7.93 -12.92
N PRO A 143 -10.19 -8.62 -13.22
CA PRO A 143 -11.51 -8.01 -13.18
C PRO A 143 -11.86 -7.60 -11.74
N ASP A 144 -12.60 -6.51 -11.59
CA ASP A 144 -13.09 -5.97 -10.30
C ASP A 144 -14.03 -6.94 -9.58
N THR A 145 -14.60 -7.92 -10.31
CA THR A 145 -15.62 -8.84 -9.81
C THR A 145 -15.14 -10.30 -9.73
N TYR A 146 -14.76 -10.95 -10.83
CA TYR A 146 -14.23 -12.32 -10.84
C TYR A 146 -13.66 -12.71 -12.21
N ILE A 147 -12.66 -13.59 -12.26
CA ILE A 147 -12.18 -14.17 -13.53
C ILE A 147 -13.18 -15.26 -13.92
N ARG A 148 -13.64 -15.30 -15.18
CA ARG A 148 -14.57 -16.33 -15.65
C ARG A 148 -13.82 -17.66 -15.83
N GLU A 149 -14.43 -18.77 -15.39
CA GLU A 149 -13.83 -20.13 -15.48
C GLU A 149 -13.52 -20.56 -16.92
N GLU A 150 -14.26 -20.00 -17.89
CA GLU A 150 -14.15 -20.28 -19.32
C GLU A 150 -12.86 -19.75 -19.96
N VAL A 151 -12.13 -18.86 -19.26
CA VAL A 151 -10.90 -18.26 -19.78
C VAL A 151 -9.72 -19.24 -19.60
N PRO A 152 -8.88 -19.46 -20.62
CA PRO A 152 -7.72 -20.33 -20.51
C PRO A 152 -6.84 -19.99 -19.31
N PHE A 153 -6.36 -21.05 -18.64
CA PHE A 153 -5.51 -20.95 -17.45
C PHE A 153 -6.15 -20.17 -16.29
N PHE A 154 -7.48 -20.13 -16.21
CA PHE A 154 -8.25 -19.50 -15.11
C PHE A 154 -7.66 -19.78 -13.72
N GLU A 155 -7.37 -21.04 -13.39
CA GLU A 155 -6.82 -21.42 -12.08
C GLU A 155 -5.46 -20.75 -11.79
N LYS A 156 -4.60 -20.61 -12.80
CA LYS A 156 -3.29 -19.95 -12.65
C LYS A 156 -3.45 -18.46 -12.42
N ARG A 157 -4.40 -17.83 -13.11
CA ARG A 157 -4.72 -16.40 -12.95
C ARG A 157 -5.38 -16.12 -11.60
N LYS A 158 -6.25 -17.01 -11.13
CA LYS A 158 -6.83 -16.96 -9.78
C LYS A 158 -5.75 -17.02 -8.71
N ILE A 159 -4.78 -17.93 -8.84
CA ILE A 159 -3.61 -17.98 -7.94
C ILE A 159 -2.83 -16.67 -7.98
N PHE A 160 -2.57 -16.12 -9.17
CA PHE A 160 -1.87 -14.84 -9.31
C PHE A 160 -2.59 -13.70 -8.56
N VAL A 161 -3.89 -13.53 -8.80
CA VAL A 161 -4.70 -12.46 -8.18
C VAL A 161 -4.83 -12.65 -6.65
N GLU A 162 -4.99 -13.89 -6.19
CA GLU A 162 -5.00 -14.21 -4.76
C GLU A 162 -3.66 -13.83 -4.11
N CYS A 163 -2.53 -14.27 -4.69
CA CYS A 163 -1.21 -13.97 -4.17
C CYS A 163 -0.95 -12.46 -4.15
N TYR A 164 -1.32 -11.74 -5.22
CA TYR A 164 -1.20 -10.29 -5.28
C TYR A 164 -1.98 -9.61 -4.15
N SER A 165 -3.25 -9.97 -3.99
CA SER A 165 -4.14 -9.38 -2.99
C SER A 165 -3.66 -9.64 -1.56
N GLN A 166 -3.17 -10.85 -1.31
CA GLN A 166 -2.61 -11.24 -0.01
C GLN A 166 -1.29 -10.52 0.27
N LEU A 167 -0.39 -10.40 -0.70
CA LEU A 167 0.84 -9.65 -0.55
C LEU A 167 0.60 -8.16 -0.29
N LEU A 168 -0.40 -7.56 -0.96
CA LEU A 168 -0.83 -6.18 -0.68
C LEU A 168 -1.38 -6.00 0.73
N SER A 169 -2.10 -7.00 1.27
CA SER A 169 -2.71 -6.90 2.60
C SER A 169 -1.67 -6.68 3.72
N PHE A 170 -0.43 -7.15 3.54
CA PHE A 170 0.64 -6.97 4.53
C PHE A 170 1.10 -5.52 4.70
N PHE A 171 0.72 -4.61 3.78
CA PHE A 171 1.03 -3.17 3.89
C PHE A 171 0.02 -2.41 4.75
N TYR A 172 -1.08 -3.04 5.14
CA TYR A 172 -2.19 -2.40 5.81
C TYR A 172 -2.43 -3.01 7.19
N ASP A 173 -2.62 -2.15 8.19
CA ASP A 173 -2.99 -2.54 9.55
C ASP A 173 -4.50 -2.39 9.78
N GLU A 174 -4.99 -2.82 10.95
CA GLU A 174 -6.39 -2.67 11.33
C GLU A 174 -6.85 -1.20 11.30
N GLU A 175 -5.95 -0.27 11.65
CA GLU A 175 -6.20 1.16 11.60
C GLU A 175 -6.50 1.62 10.16
N PHE A 176 -5.79 1.08 9.15
CA PHE A 176 -6.03 1.43 7.75
C PHE A 176 -7.44 1.05 7.32
N TYR A 177 -7.85 -0.18 7.62
CA TYR A 177 -9.19 -0.67 7.28
C TYR A 177 -10.28 0.09 8.04
N ARG A 178 -10.03 0.39 9.32
CA ARG A 178 -10.94 1.21 10.13
C ARG A 178 -11.15 2.57 9.49
N VAL A 179 -10.08 3.24 9.06
CA VAL A 179 -10.13 4.55 8.40
C VAL A 179 -10.81 4.47 7.04
N LYS A 180 -10.47 3.45 6.24
CA LYS A 180 -11.08 3.20 4.93
C LYS A 180 -12.59 2.99 5.03
N ALA A 181 -13.10 2.46 6.14
CA ALA A 181 -14.53 2.26 6.37
C ALA A 181 -15.28 3.54 6.84
N LEU A 182 -14.58 4.62 7.21
CA LEU A 182 -15.24 5.81 7.71
C LEU A 182 -15.92 6.61 6.59
N ASP A 183 -17.12 7.10 6.88
CA ASP A 183 -17.86 8.08 6.08
C ASP A 183 -17.37 9.52 6.30
N THR A 184 -16.79 9.77 7.48
CA THR A 184 -16.32 11.07 7.94
C THR A 184 -14.94 10.93 8.56
N LEU A 185 -14.03 11.80 8.14
CA LEU A 185 -12.65 11.83 8.60
C LEU A 185 -12.32 13.18 9.25
N TYR A 186 -11.71 13.15 10.44
CA TYR A 186 -11.10 14.32 11.07
C TYR A 186 -9.59 14.19 11.08
N ILE A 187 -8.89 15.00 10.29
CA ILE A 187 -7.42 15.05 10.26
C ILE A 187 -6.97 16.09 11.29
N TYR A 188 -6.31 15.62 12.33
CA TYR A 188 -5.76 16.45 13.40
C TYR A 188 -4.32 16.84 13.08
N ILE A 189 -4.07 18.15 13.01
CA ILE A 189 -2.78 18.74 12.68
C ILE A 189 -2.14 19.24 13.98
N GLU A 190 -1.04 18.61 14.38
CA GLU A 190 -0.30 18.95 15.59
C GLU A 190 0.88 19.90 15.33
N ARG A 191 0.52 21.17 15.49
CA ARG A 191 1.25 22.43 15.64
C ARG A 191 2.58 22.64 16.41
N SER A 192 3.55 21.71 16.52
CA SER A 192 4.72 21.87 17.44
C SER A 192 5.97 22.59 16.87
N LYS A 193 6.91 23.10 17.70
CA LYS A 193 8.18 23.71 17.21
C LYS A 193 9.02 22.77 16.32
N GLU A 194 8.76 21.46 16.33
CA GLU A 194 9.40 20.43 15.50
C GLU A 194 8.71 20.22 14.13
N GLU A 195 7.58 20.92 13.88
CA GLU A 195 6.77 20.87 12.65
C GLU A 195 7.56 21.00 11.35
N LYS A 196 8.66 21.77 11.37
CA LYS A 196 9.51 21.99 10.19
C LYS A 196 10.08 20.70 9.60
N LYS A 197 10.03 19.57 10.31
CA LYS A 197 10.58 18.29 9.83
C LYS A 197 9.59 17.38 9.11
N PHE A 198 8.27 17.57 9.29
CA PHE A 198 7.30 16.53 8.89
C PHE A 198 6.23 16.98 7.90
N ALA A 199 5.85 18.25 7.90
CA ALA A 199 4.91 18.81 6.93
C ALA A 199 5.17 20.30 6.71
N ASN A 200 5.48 20.71 5.47
CA ASN A 200 5.32 22.12 5.12
C ASN A 200 3.83 22.39 4.94
N ILE A 201 3.32 23.37 5.69
CA ILE A 201 1.94 23.83 5.59
C ILE A 201 1.96 25.25 5.06
N GLU A 202 1.68 25.39 3.78
CA GLU A 202 1.55 26.69 3.14
C GLU A 202 0.07 27.04 2.95
N ILE A 203 -0.29 28.27 3.33
CA ILE A 203 -1.61 28.85 3.09
C ILE A 203 -1.42 29.82 1.91
N ILE A 204 -1.69 29.33 0.71
CA ILE A 204 -1.26 29.97 -0.55
C ILE A 204 -2.14 31.17 -0.94
N ASN A 205 -3.36 31.29 -0.40
CA ASN A 205 -4.27 32.39 -0.74
C ASN A 205 -5.01 32.97 0.48
N ASN A 206 -5.14 34.30 0.51
CA ASN A 206 -5.79 35.07 1.57
C ASN A 206 -7.11 35.73 1.09
N THR A 207 -7.84 35.09 0.16
CA THR A 207 -9.17 35.51 -0.32
C THR A 207 -10.08 34.30 -0.48
N ARG A 208 -11.34 34.34 0.02
CA ARG A 208 -12.49 33.38 -0.11
C ARG A 208 -12.23 31.83 -0.14
N SER A 209 -11.00 31.34 -0.08
CA SER A 209 -10.61 29.94 0.07
C SER A 209 -9.34 29.87 0.92
N GLN A 210 -9.22 28.83 1.75
CA GLN A 210 -7.97 28.49 2.44
C GLN A 210 -7.49 27.18 1.87
N GLU A 211 -6.33 27.18 1.23
CA GLU A 211 -5.65 25.98 0.78
C GLU A 211 -4.64 25.56 1.83
N TYR A 212 -4.67 24.28 2.21
CA TYR A 212 -3.66 23.65 3.05
C TYR A 212 -2.90 22.69 2.16
N GLN A 213 -1.70 23.08 1.75
CA GLN A 213 -0.76 22.15 1.17
C GLN A 213 0.00 21.48 2.30
N LEU A 214 -0.09 20.16 2.45
CA LEU A 214 0.63 19.38 3.46
C LEU A 214 1.67 18.52 2.75
N SER A 215 2.95 18.82 2.95
CA SER A 215 4.05 18.13 2.26
C SER A 215 4.77 17.09 3.14
N PHE A 216 4.60 15.81 2.88
CA PHE A 216 5.27 14.68 3.55
C PHE A 216 6.45 14.17 2.73
N GLY A 217 7.64 14.69 2.98
CA GLY A 217 8.82 14.33 2.19
C GLY A 217 8.68 14.77 0.73
N ASN A 218 8.44 13.84 -0.20
CA ASN A 218 8.19 14.14 -1.63
C ASN A 218 6.70 14.16 -1.99
N LEU A 219 5.82 13.83 -1.04
CA LEU A 219 4.40 13.71 -1.28
C LEU A 219 3.69 15.00 -0.83
N SER A 220 2.82 15.55 -1.67
CA SER A 220 2.02 16.72 -1.32
C SER A 220 0.54 16.36 -1.33
N VAL A 221 -0.12 16.50 -0.18
CA VAL A 221 -1.58 16.39 -0.10
C VAL A 221 -2.14 17.79 0.00
N ASN A 222 -3.03 18.14 -0.92
CA ASN A 222 -3.63 19.47 -0.95
C ASN A 222 -5.08 19.36 -0.49
N PHE A 223 -5.42 20.17 0.51
CA PHE A 223 -6.77 20.31 1.00
C PHE A 223 -7.25 21.71 0.68
N THR A 224 -8.31 21.79 -0.13
CA THR A 224 -8.92 23.07 -0.47
C THR A 224 -10.17 23.25 0.38
N ASN A 225 -10.19 24.31 1.19
CA ASN A 225 -11.39 24.78 1.84
C ASN A 225 -12.02 25.88 0.97
N PHE A 226 -13.12 25.56 0.29
CA PHE A 226 -13.92 26.56 -0.41
C PHE A 226 -14.80 27.31 0.63
N PHE A 227 -14.50 28.58 0.95
CA PHE A 227 -15.46 29.41 1.69
C PHE A 227 -16.56 29.88 0.74
N GLN A 228 -17.45 28.97 0.35
CA GLN A 228 -18.77 29.40 -0.09
C GLN A 228 -19.59 29.75 1.17
N ARG A 229 -19.44 31.01 1.59
CA ARG A 229 -20.18 31.67 2.70
C ARG A 229 -19.75 31.18 4.10
N GLU A 230 -20.00 32.00 5.12
CA GLU A 230 -19.50 31.92 6.51
C GLU A 230 -19.86 30.65 7.33
N SER A 231 -20.30 29.58 6.67
CA SER A 231 -20.59 28.27 7.24
C SER A 231 -19.62 27.28 6.57
N VAL A 232 -18.64 26.65 7.21
CA VAL A 232 -18.79 25.53 8.16
C VAL A 232 -17.53 25.45 9.06
N VAL A 233 -17.18 26.54 9.75
CA VAL A 233 -16.21 26.45 10.86
C VAL A 233 -16.96 26.06 12.11
N LEU A 234 -17.05 24.76 12.39
CA LEU A 234 -17.70 24.28 13.59
C LEU A 234 -16.77 24.46 14.78
N THR A 235 -17.28 25.06 15.85
CA THR A 235 -16.55 25.20 17.10
C THR A 235 -17.10 24.20 18.12
N MET A 236 -16.26 23.28 18.58
CA MET A 236 -16.65 22.25 19.54
C MET A 236 -15.82 22.31 20.82
N ASP A 237 -16.36 21.77 21.92
CA ASP A 237 -15.57 21.57 23.15
C ASP A 237 -14.41 20.60 22.90
N LYS A 238 -13.20 21.04 23.22
CA LYS A 238 -11.95 20.31 22.93
C LYS A 238 -11.89 18.97 23.66
N ARG A 239 -12.33 18.91 24.92
CA ARG A 239 -12.29 17.66 25.70
C ARG A 239 -13.27 16.65 25.13
N LYS A 240 -14.48 17.09 24.78
CA LYS A 240 -15.49 16.23 24.13
C LYS A 240 -15.01 15.75 22.77
N PHE A 241 -14.42 16.63 21.95
CA PHE A 241 -13.90 16.28 20.63
C PHE A 241 -12.79 15.22 20.71
N LEU A 242 -11.81 15.42 21.59
CA LEU A 242 -10.67 14.49 21.76
C LEU A 242 -11.04 13.18 22.46
N LYS A 243 -12.02 13.18 23.39
CA LYS A 243 -12.46 11.96 24.09
C LYS A 243 -13.37 11.03 23.26
N LYS A 244 -13.94 11.48 22.14
CA LYS A 244 -15.03 10.74 21.46
C LYS A 244 -14.77 10.23 20.05
N ASN A 245 -13.67 10.55 19.40
CA ASN A 245 -13.57 10.25 17.98
C ASN A 245 -12.50 9.19 17.68
N ASN A 246 -12.96 7.94 17.58
CA ASN A 246 -12.33 6.95 16.71
C ASN A 246 -12.22 7.47 15.26
N LYS A 247 -12.92 8.55 14.88
CA LYS A 247 -12.82 9.21 13.57
C LYS A 247 -11.63 10.18 13.40
N ILE A 248 -10.87 10.45 14.47
CA ILE A 248 -9.68 11.31 14.39
C ILE A 248 -8.50 10.50 13.87
N ILE A 249 -7.79 11.06 12.88
CA ILE A 249 -6.49 10.58 12.42
C ILE A 249 -5.46 11.68 12.63
N ARG A 250 -4.30 11.29 13.15
CA ARG A 250 -3.16 12.19 13.23
C ARG A 250 -2.45 12.26 11.90
N LEU A 251 -1.93 13.43 11.57
CA LEU A 251 -1.20 13.65 10.33
C LEU A 251 -0.04 12.64 10.12
N GLU A 252 0.70 12.33 11.19
CA GLU A 252 1.81 11.36 11.19
C GLU A 252 1.43 9.97 10.66
N TYR A 253 0.17 9.55 10.87
CA TYR A 253 -0.31 8.26 10.37
C TYR A 253 -0.40 8.25 8.84
N LEU A 254 -0.77 9.37 8.24
CA LEU A 254 -0.91 9.50 6.78
C LEU A 254 0.44 9.41 6.05
N ASN A 255 1.56 9.74 6.72
CA ASN A 255 2.90 9.73 6.13
C ASN A 255 3.40 8.32 5.75
N LYS A 256 2.70 7.27 6.18
CA LYS A 256 3.03 5.88 5.89
C LYS A 256 2.59 5.42 4.50
N PHE A 257 1.75 6.20 3.83
CA PHE A 257 1.02 5.81 2.62
C PHE A 257 1.50 6.55 1.38
N CYS A 258 1.47 5.88 0.23
CA CYS A 258 1.73 6.52 -1.05
C CYS A 258 0.52 7.34 -1.52
N ALA A 259 0.67 8.14 -2.58
CA ALA A 259 -0.38 9.04 -3.06
C ALA A 259 -1.67 8.30 -3.46
N CYS A 260 -1.56 7.15 -4.15
CA CYS A 260 -2.72 6.33 -4.48
C CYS A 260 -3.50 5.87 -3.24
N ASP A 261 -2.80 5.46 -2.18
CA ASP A 261 -3.43 5.05 -0.93
C ASP A 261 -4.10 6.25 -0.25
N LEU A 262 -3.43 7.40 -0.24
CA LEU A 262 -3.97 8.63 0.35
C LEU A 262 -5.20 9.13 -0.41
N ASP A 263 -5.22 9.06 -1.74
CA ASP A 263 -6.42 9.38 -2.53
C ASP A 263 -7.57 8.43 -2.18
N ASN A 264 -7.30 7.13 -2.02
CA ASN A 264 -8.30 6.17 -1.55
C ASN A 264 -8.79 6.45 -0.12
N LEU A 265 -7.94 7.01 0.75
CA LEU A 265 -8.29 7.35 2.13
C LEU A 265 -8.96 8.72 2.28
N ILE A 266 -8.74 9.66 1.37
CA ILE A 266 -9.12 11.07 1.56
C ILE A 266 -10.09 11.57 0.48
N SER A 267 -10.00 11.06 -0.76
CA SER A 267 -10.68 11.60 -1.94
C SER A 267 -11.84 10.73 -2.46
N THR A 268 -12.45 9.89 -1.61
CA THR A 268 -13.66 9.16 -2.01
C THR A 268 -14.83 10.14 -2.14
N ARG A 269 -15.51 10.16 -3.31
CA ARG A 269 -16.58 11.13 -3.67
C ARG A 269 -17.70 11.28 -2.64
N SER A 270 -17.87 10.33 -1.72
CA SER A 270 -18.89 10.32 -0.66
C SER A 270 -18.37 10.67 0.74
N ARG A 271 -17.05 10.84 0.95
CA ARG A 271 -16.47 11.04 2.27
C ARG A 271 -16.40 12.52 2.65
N LEU A 272 -16.79 12.82 3.90
CA LEU A 272 -16.62 14.15 4.49
C LEU A 272 -15.25 14.25 5.18
N VAL A 273 -14.41 15.19 4.76
CA VAL A 273 -13.10 15.42 5.37
C VAL A 273 -13.10 16.75 6.12
N TYR A 274 -12.57 16.73 7.35
CA TYR A 274 -12.42 17.90 8.19
C TYR A 274 -10.97 18.04 8.66
N LEU A 275 -10.42 19.25 8.58
CA LEU A 275 -9.15 19.61 9.20
C LEU A 275 -9.39 20.21 10.58
N VAL A 276 -8.60 19.77 11.55
CA VAL A 276 -8.59 20.29 12.91
C VAL A 276 -7.17 20.69 13.27
N ASP A 277 -6.91 21.99 13.24
CA ASP A 277 -5.62 22.57 13.55
C ASP A 277 -5.54 22.95 15.02
N ASN A 278 -4.52 22.45 15.72
CA ASN A 278 -4.36 22.76 17.14
C ASN A 278 -3.96 24.23 17.39
N LYS A 279 -3.36 24.95 16.42
CA LYS A 279 -3.07 26.39 16.52
C LYS A 279 -4.32 27.25 16.36
N ASP A 280 -5.32 26.75 15.65
CA ASP A 280 -6.65 27.38 15.54
C ASP A 280 -7.55 27.13 16.76
N SER A 281 -7.07 26.33 17.72
CA SER A 281 -7.81 25.91 18.89
C SER A 281 -7.46 26.74 20.13
N THR A 282 -8.46 27.01 20.96
CA THR A 282 -8.25 27.61 22.30
C THR A 282 -8.12 26.51 23.36
N ARG A 283 -7.81 26.88 24.61
CA ARG A 283 -7.76 25.91 25.74
C ARG A 283 -9.03 25.06 25.89
N ARG A 284 -10.20 25.58 25.50
CA ARG A 284 -11.51 24.91 25.68
C ARG A 284 -12.20 24.51 24.38
N LYS A 285 -11.87 25.15 23.25
CA LYS A 285 -12.60 24.96 21.99
C LYS A 285 -11.66 24.60 20.84
N VAL A 286 -12.10 23.71 19.96
CA VAL A 286 -11.44 23.38 18.69
C VAL A 286 -12.23 23.96 17.52
N LYS A 287 -11.54 24.44 16.50
CA LYS A 287 -12.13 24.83 15.22
C LYS A 287 -11.99 23.66 14.25
N ILE A 288 -13.09 23.32 13.58
CA ILE A 288 -13.18 22.21 12.64
C ILE A 288 -13.56 22.80 11.28
N LYS A 289 -12.75 22.54 10.26
CA LYS A 289 -12.92 23.10 8.92
C LYS A 289 -13.21 21.98 7.93
N LYS A 290 -14.37 22.00 7.28
CA LYS A 290 -14.65 21.07 6.18
C LYS A 290 -13.74 21.39 5.00
N VAL A 291 -13.18 20.36 4.36
CA VAL A 291 -12.30 20.50 3.20
C VAL A 291 -12.67 19.49 2.12
N ILE A 292 -12.27 19.79 0.89
CA ILE A 292 -12.19 18.82 -0.20
C ILE A 292 -10.71 18.44 -0.30
N GLY A 293 -10.40 17.16 -0.12
CA GLY A 293 -9.05 16.65 -0.21
C GLY A 293 -8.77 16.02 -1.58
N GLY A 294 -7.57 16.28 -2.09
CA GLY A 294 -6.98 15.53 -3.19
C GLY A 294 -5.47 15.43 -3.00
N SER A 295 -4.87 14.30 -3.34
CA SER A 295 -3.41 14.28 -3.51
C SER A 295 -3.09 15.01 -4.81
N LEU A 296 -2.21 16.00 -4.75
CA LEU A 296 -1.67 16.62 -5.96
C LEU A 296 -0.31 15.99 -6.19
N LEU A 297 -0.24 15.20 -7.26
CA LEU A 297 1.01 14.66 -7.75
C LEU A 297 1.87 15.83 -8.22
N GLY A 298 3.06 15.97 -7.64
CA GLY A 298 4.16 16.56 -8.38
C GLY A 298 4.61 15.64 -9.52
N TRP A 299 4.43 14.32 -9.39
CA TRP A 299 4.94 13.31 -10.31
C TRP A 299 3.95 12.14 -10.37
N ASN A 300 3.51 11.78 -11.57
CA ASN A 300 2.49 10.76 -11.83
C ASN A 300 2.68 9.47 -11.02
N CYS A 301 1.62 8.96 -10.39
CA CYS A 301 1.56 7.58 -9.90
C CYS A 301 1.45 6.54 -11.02
N TYR A 302 1.38 7.01 -12.26
CA TYR A 302 1.33 6.24 -13.49
C TYR A 302 2.47 6.73 -14.36
N ASP A 303 3.65 6.17 -14.15
CA ASP A 303 4.67 5.90 -15.16
C ASP A 303 5.57 4.79 -14.60
#